data_AF-A0A3N5J6M0-F1
#
_entry.id   AF-A0A3N5J6M0-F1
#
_cell.length_a   1.000
_cell.length_b   1.000
_cell.length_c   1.000
_cell.angle_alpha   90.00
_cell.angle_beta   90.00
_cell.angle_gamma   90.00
#
_symmetry.space_group_name_H-M   'P 1'
#
loop_
_entity.id
_entity.type
_entity.pdbx_description
1 polymer ?
#
loop_
_entity_poly.entity_id
_entity_poly.type
_entity_poly.pdbx_seq_one_letter_code
_entity_poly.pdbx_strand_id
1 'polypeptide(L)'
;MKKITFTMKDVVPLETEELMPPENGLKTTLRLYPTFSRSYAYSTTAFGYNLFTFSVRPFATGLATYRFYEDKYWRELAEEWGEFWNVYSKDSKFIPDIIAKVVIAQDSKQQKMKKLYTYVQENFTNHDLVDDEEEKKNFTIPEKIDDLIDERYGNSWLINGLYAMLLRGIDIPATPVYLDDRDEVVFNEQNFKRNFARSVVMADTANHKFVYLSPALAYLPFGQVPWYLQNVVGVAADYRPNNRSMTSEYLVRTSRDKSSIVNIDLIDATIVINADNSADVEVLNSFKGQQNWIFKSSNRHNSDDEIKKTVADKYDKKYKGAKIVSFIVDNRDSTDAFSALRYNIHIPDFAVAIGKRIAFKPCFLDPPIEKLAAVEKRKYPVCFDYPHQQICTIKIIPPEGYQLEFTPADINIVTSQSSFLAQVIHSGREITYKDIFKVDEIEIHPLHFDNIKKVADAVQNSYSQELMLAAAN
;
A
#
# COMPACT_ATOMS: atom_id res chain seq x y z
N MET A 1 -41.08 6.23 -21.84
CA MET A 1 -39.69 5.71 -21.68
C MET A 1 -39.43 4.65 -22.74
N LYS A 2 -38.33 4.73 -23.50
CA LYS A 2 -37.91 3.63 -24.38
C LYS A 2 -37.08 2.65 -23.55
N LYS A 3 -37.49 1.38 -23.49
CA LYS A 3 -36.72 0.31 -22.85
C LYS A 3 -35.57 -0.05 -23.79
N ILE A 4 -34.35 -0.10 -23.26
CA ILE A 4 -33.18 -0.60 -23.97
C ILE A 4 -32.73 -1.86 -23.24
N THR A 5 -32.55 -2.94 -23.98
CA THR A 5 -32.11 -4.24 -23.46
C THR A 5 -30.75 -4.56 -24.07
N PHE A 6 -29.81 -4.99 -23.23
CA PHE A 6 -28.51 -5.48 -23.65
C PHE A 6 -28.36 -6.94 -23.24
N THR A 7 -27.70 -7.73 -24.07
CA THR A 7 -27.35 -9.12 -23.77
C THR A 7 -25.87 -9.27 -24.04
N MET A 8 -25.09 -9.53 -22.99
CA MET A 8 -23.71 -9.98 -23.13
C MET A 8 -23.73 -11.48 -23.36
N LYS A 9 -23.07 -11.96 -24.42
CA LYS A 9 -22.86 -13.37 -24.71
C LYS A 9 -21.38 -13.68 -24.63
N ASP A 10 -21.05 -14.93 -24.31
CA ASP A 10 -19.67 -15.44 -24.30
C ASP A 10 -18.72 -14.64 -23.39
N VAL A 11 -19.23 -14.19 -22.23
CA VAL A 11 -18.40 -13.55 -21.20
C VAL A 11 -17.49 -14.60 -20.59
N VAL A 12 -16.22 -14.60 -20.98
CA VAL A 12 -15.20 -15.47 -20.41
C VAL A 12 -15.02 -15.09 -18.93
N PRO A 13 -15.14 -16.03 -17.99
CA PRO A 13 -14.84 -15.77 -16.58
C PRO A 13 -13.42 -15.24 -16.42
N LEU A 14 -13.21 -14.31 -15.50
CA LEU A 14 -11.85 -13.94 -15.11
C LEU A 14 -11.22 -15.14 -14.40
N GLU A 15 -10.00 -15.48 -14.81
CA GLU A 15 -9.19 -16.47 -14.12
C GLU A 15 -8.38 -15.75 -13.04
N THR A 16 -8.38 -16.29 -11.81
CA THR A 16 -7.59 -15.73 -10.72
C THR A 16 -6.12 -16.03 -10.95
N GLU A 17 -5.33 -14.96 -11.04
CA GLU A 17 -3.88 -14.99 -11.21
C GLU A 17 -3.24 -14.27 -10.00
N GLU A 18 -2.16 -14.81 -9.43
CA GLU A 18 -1.45 -14.18 -8.30
C GLU A 18 -1.02 -12.76 -8.67
N LEU A 19 -1.22 -11.77 -7.77
CA LEU A 19 -0.90 -10.36 -8.04
C LEU A 19 -1.55 -9.82 -9.34
N MET A 20 -2.72 -10.33 -9.75
CA MET A 20 -3.48 -9.69 -10.82
C MET A 20 -4.09 -8.36 -10.35
N PRO A 21 -4.35 -7.41 -11.25
CA PRO A 21 -5.08 -6.20 -10.89
C PRO A 21 -6.50 -6.48 -10.37
N PRO A 22 -7.16 -5.50 -9.71
CA PRO A 22 -8.55 -5.65 -9.30
C PRO A 22 -9.45 -6.03 -10.47
N GLU A 23 -10.35 -6.98 -10.21
CA GLU A 23 -11.24 -7.54 -11.24
C GLU A 23 -12.04 -6.46 -11.97
N ASN A 24 -12.43 -5.39 -11.28
CA ASN A 24 -13.23 -4.34 -11.86
C ASN A 24 -12.50 -3.58 -12.99
N GLY A 25 -11.15 -3.54 -12.93
CA GLY A 25 -10.29 -2.98 -13.95
C GLY A 25 -10.08 -3.92 -15.13
N LEU A 26 -10.51 -5.18 -15.00
CA LEU A 26 -10.42 -6.23 -16.01
C LEU A 26 -11.78 -6.58 -16.64
N LYS A 27 -12.89 -6.30 -15.93
CA LYS A 27 -14.25 -6.57 -16.39
C LYS A 27 -14.68 -5.63 -17.51
N THR A 28 -15.30 -6.21 -18.53
CA THR A 28 -16.02 -5.46 -19.56
C THR A 28 -17.25 -4.77 -18.96
N THR A 29 -17.23 -3.44 -18.89
CA THR A 29 -18.40 -2.67 -18.43
C THR A 29 -19.22 -2.14 -19.61
N LEU A 30 -20.55 -2.30 -19.57
CA LEU A 30 -21.46 -1.56 -20.44
C LEU A 30 -21.78 -0.21 -19.82
N ARG A 31 -21.71 0.87 -20.61
CA ARG A 31 -22.03 2.23 -20.14
C ARG A 31 -23.08 2.88 -21.02
N LEU A 32 -23.96 3.67 -20.39
CA LEU A 32 -24.98 4.47 -21.07
C LEU A 32 -24.77 5.92 -20.69
N TYR A 33 -24.44 6.75 -21.68
CA TYR A 33 -24.32 8.18 -21.49
C TYR A 33 -25.66 8.85 -21.78
N PRO A 34 -26.22 9.65 -20.85
CA PRO A 34 -27.30 10.55 -21.18
C PRO A 34 -26.73 11.68 -22.05
N THR A 35 -26.90 11.58 -23.37
CA THR A 35 -26.75 12.75 -24.26
C THR A 35 -28.14 13.36 -24.51
N PHE A 36 -28.23 14.69 -24.55
CA PHE A 36 -29.47 15.39 -24.93
C PHE A 36 -29.98 14.96 -26.34
N SER A 37 -29.14 14.30 -27.15
CA SER A 37 -29.44 13.80 -28.50
C SER A 37 -29.76 12.29 -28.61
N ARG A 38 -30.24 11.63 -27.54
CA ARG A 38 -30.66 10.19 -27.59
C ARG A 38 -29.58 9.26 -28.15
N SER A 39 -28.31 9.55 -27.88
CA SER A 39 -27.19 8.76 -28.39
C SER A 39 -26.49 8.04 -27.23
N TYR A 40 -26.27 6.73 -27.39
CA TYR A 40 -25.60 5.88 -26.41
C TYR A 40 -24.21 5.51 -26.96
N ALA A 41 -23.15 5.81 -26.21
CA ALA A 41 -21.82 5.30 -26.49
C ALA A 41 -21.50 4.18 -25.50
N TYR A 42 -20.79 3.16 -25.95
CA TYR A 42 -20.28 2.08 -25.10
C TYR A 42 -18.75 2.03 -25.20
N SER A 43 -18.09 1.62 -24.11
CA SER A 43 -16.64 1.46 -24.05
C SER A 43 -16.33 0.26 -23.17
N THR A 44 -15.54 -0.66 -23.68
CA THR A 44 -15.03 -1.84 -22.96
C THR A 44 -13.56 -1.56 -22.69
N THR A 45 -13.24 -1.13 -21.48
CA THR A 45 -11.84 -0.89 -21.08
C THR A 45 -11.46 -1.87 -19.98
N ALA A 46 -10.44 -2.68 -20.27
CA ALA A 46 -9.65 -3.36 -19.26
C ALA A 46 -8.24 -2.77 -19.31
N PHE A 47 -7.77 -2.17 -18.21
CA PHE A 47 -6.36 -1.79 -18.01
C PHE A 47 -5.59 -1.09 -19.16
N GLY A 48 -6.19 -0.22 -19.99
CA GLY A 48 -5.47 0.36 -21.14
C GLY A 48 -4.95 -0.67 -22.18
N TYR A 49 -5.17 -1.97 -21.94
CA TYR A 49 -4.92 -3.08 -22.82
C TYR A 49 -6.24 -3.37 -23.52
N ASN A 50 -6.45 -2.67 -24.64
CA ASN A 50 -7.61 -2.86 -25.49
C ASN A 50 -7.66 -4.31 -25.98
N LEU A 51 -8.37 -5.19 -25.28
CA LEU A 51 -8.75 -6.49 -25.83
C LEU A 51 -9.78 -6.28 -26.94
N PHE A 52 -10.72 -5.34 -26.75
CA PHE A 52 -11.55 -4.77 -27.80
C PHE A 52 -11.96 -3.35 -27.44
N THR A 53 -11.90 -2.42 -28.38
CA THR A 53 -12.54 -1.11 -28.27
C THR A 53 -13.51 -0.97 -29.44
N PHE A 54 -14.81 -1.00 -29.15
CA PHE A 54 -15.82 -0.63 -30.12
C PHE A 54 -16.52 0.61 -29.59
N SER A 55 -16.36 1.74 -30.28
CA SER A 55 -17.21 2.90 -30.05
C SER A 55 -18.25 2.94 -31.16
N VAL A 56 -19.54 2.77 -30.86
CA VAL A 56 -20.57 3.29 -31.77
C VAL A 56 -20.63 4.78 -31.53
N ARG A 57 -19.95 5.51 -32.42
CA ARG A 57 -20.04 6.97 -32.47
C ARG A 57 -21.46 7.32 -32.93
N PRO A 58 -22.14 8.26 -32.27
CA PRO A 58 -23.27 8.90 -32.90
C PRO A 58 -22.77 9.57 -34.18
N PHE A 59 -23.50 9.41 -35.27
CA PHE A 59 -23.33 10.30 -36.41
C PHE A 59 -23.42 11.75 -35.90
N ALA A 60 -22.34 12.52 -36.08
CA ALA A 60 -22.26 13.98 -35.92
C ALA A 60 -22.01 14.63 -34.53
N THR A 61 -21.31 14.00 -33.57
CA THR A 61 -20.70 14.78 -32.45
C THR A 61 -19.20 14.47 -32.33
N GLY A 62 -18.36 15.52 -32.38
CA GLY A 62 -16.89 15.40 -32.37
C GLY A 62 -16.30 15.19 -30.97
N LEU A 63 -15.04 14.75 -30.91
CA LEU A 63 -14.26 14.53 -29.66
C LEU A 63 -14.26 15.74 -28.72
N ALA A 64 -14.30 16.96 -29.26
CA ALA A 64 -14.31 18.20 -28.48
C ALA A 64 -15.60 18.37 -27.65
N THR A 65 -16.75 17.94 -28.16
CA THR A 65 -18.02 18.04 -27.43
C THR A 65 -18.06 17.04 -26.27
N TYR A 66 -17.46 15.87 -26.42
CA TYR A 66 -17.39 14.85 -25.36
C TYR A 66 -16.53 15.32 -24.17
N ARG A 67 -15.30 15.79 -24.43
CA ARG A 67 -14.42 16.34 -23.36
C ARG A 67 -15.08 17.49 -22.61
N PHE A 68 -15.80 18.36 -23.33
CA PHE A 68 -16.54 19.45 -22.69
C PHE A 68 -17.58 18.98 -21.66
N TYR A 69 -18.29 17.88 -21.92
CA TYR A 69 -19.27 17.34 -20.98
C TYR A 69 -18.64 16.65 -19.78
N GLU A 70 -17.55 15.93 -19.99
CA GLU A 70 -16.75 15.30 -18.94
C GLU A 70 -16.16 16.36 -17.98
N ASP A 71 -15.50 17.38 -18.54
CA ASP A 71 -14.95 18.51 -17.78
C ASP A 71 -16.05 19.24 -17.01
N LYS A 72 -17.22 19.41 -17.62
CA LYS A 72 -18.37 20.05 -16.97
C LYS A 72 -18.89 19.23 -15.80
N TYR A 73 -19.08 17.92 -15.95
CA TYR A 73 -19.59 17.05 -14.90
C TYR A 73 -18.68 17.04 -13.67
N TRP A 74 -17.38 16.79 -13.88
CA TRP A 74 -16.42 16.73 -12.78
C TRP A 74 -16.24 18.09 -12.10
N ARG A 75 -16.32 19.19 -12.86
CA ARG A 75 -16.36 20.54 -12.30
C ARG A 75 -17.55 20.76 -11.38
N GLU A 76 -18.76 20.49 -11.87
CA GLU A 76 -19.99 20.72 -11.11
C GLU A 76 -19.99 19.87 -9.83
N LEU A 77 -19.53 18.62 -9.90
CA LEU A 77 -19.40 17.74 -8.74
C LEU A 77 -18.38 18.27 -7.72
N ALA A 78 -17.21 18.71 -8.20
CA ALA A 78 -16.17 19.30 -7.35
C ALA A 78 -16.66 20.56 -6.63
N GLU A 79 -17.35 21.46 -7.34
CA GLU A 79 -17.90 22.70 -6.78
C GLU A 79 -19.02 22.41 -5.77
N GLU A 80 -19.93 21.48 -6.08
CA GLU A 80 -21.01 21.03 -5.19
C GLU A 80 -20.43 20.50 -3.86
N TRP A 81 -19.43 19.63 -3.93
CA TRP A 81 -18.78 19.08 -2.75
C TRP A 81 -17.90 20.06 -2.00
N GLY A 82 -17.29 21.01 -2.70
CA GLY A 82 -16.58 22.10 -2.05
C GLY A 82 -17.53 23.01 -1.26
N GLU A 83 -18.70 23.31 -1.83
CA GLU A 83 -19.71 24.13 -1.17
C GLU A 83 -20.33 23.41 0.04
N PHE A 84 -20.51 22.09 -0.03
CA PHE A 84 -20.89 21.29 1.14
C PHE A 84 -20.00 21.61 2.34
N TRP A 85 -18.67 21.63 2.18
CA TRP A 85 -17.76 21.92 3.30
C TRP A 85 -17.86 23.34 3.82
N ASN A 86 -18.16 24.32 2.96
CA ASN A 86 -18.39 25.70 3.39
C ASN A 86 -19.66 25.81 4.25
N VAL A 87 -20.72 25.09 3.88
CA VAL A 87 -21.98 25.06 4.62
C VAL A 87 -21.86 24.24 5.90
N TYR A 88 -21.23 23.06 5.83
CA TYR A 88 -21.10 22.11 6.93
C TYR A 88 -20.25 22.64 8.09
N SER A 89 -19.24 23.46 7.78
CA SER A 89 -18.38 24.12 8.76
C SER A 89 -18.79 25.54 9.12
N LYS A 90 -19.87 26.04 8.53
CA LYS A 90 -20.34 27.41 8.71
C LYS A 90 -20.67 27.67 10.17
N ASP A 91 -20.20 28.81 10.68
CA ASP A 91 -20.44 29.29 12.04
C ASP A 91 -19.90 28.38 13.17
N SER A 92 -19.07 27.38 12.84
CA SER A 92 -18.41 26.52 13.84
C SER A 92 -17.52 27.33 14.77
N LYS A 93 -17.75 27.19 16.08
CA LYS A 93 -16.90 27.79 17.12
C LYS A 93 -15.75 26.86 17.54
N PHE A 94 -15.89 25.57 17.28
CA PHE A 94 -14.94 24.56 17.70
C PHE A 94 -13.66 24.56 16.84
N ILE A 95 -13.75 24.90 15.55
CA ILE A 95 -12.57 24.99 14.68
C ILE A 95 -11.53 25.99 15.22
N PRO A 96 -11.88 27.27 15.49
CA PRO A 96 -10.95 28.22 16.11
C PRO A 96 -10.40 27.75 17.46
N ASP A 97 -11.24 27.12 18.30
CA ASP A 97 -10.84 26.62 19.61
C ASP A 97 -9.81 25.48 19.53
N ILE A 98 -9.98 24.55 18.58
CA ILE A 98 -9.01 23.49 18.32
C ILE A 98 -7.68 24.10 17.87
N ILE A 99 -7.73 25.01 16.91
CA ILE A 99 -6.54 25.70 16.38
C ILE A 99 -5.78 26.38 17.53
N ALA A 100 -6.47 27.17 18.35
CA ALA A 100 -5.85 27.89 19.47
C ALA A 100 -5.22 26.96 20.54
N LYS A 101 -5.76 25.76 20.71
CA LYS A 101 -5.23 24.75 21.65
C LYS A 101 -4.03 23.98 21.08
N VAL A 102 -4.05 23.67 19.80
CA VAL A 102 -3.09 22.72 19.18
C VAL A 102 -1.86 23.42 18.62
N VAL A 103 -1.99 24.65 18.11
CA VAL A 103 -0.90 25.37 17.46
C VAL A 103 -0.60 26.70 18.13
N ILE A 104 0.64 27.16 18.03
CA ILE A 104 1.08 28.47 18.55
C ILE A 104 1.58 29.36 17.42
N ALA A 105 1.56 30.69 17.63
CA ALA A 105 1.87 31.66 16.59
C ALA A 105 3.26 31.47 15.95
N GLN A 106 4.25 31.09 16.75
CA GLN A 106 5.64 30.87 16.35
C GLN A 106 5.90 29.56 15.58
N ASP A 107 4.91 28.65 15.51
CA ASP A 107 5.06 27.42 14.72
C ASP A 107 5.17 27.78 13.23
N SER A 108 6.07 27.10 12.53
CA SER A 108 6.13 27.13 11.07
C SER A 108 4.86 26.53 10.46
N LYS A 109 4.56 26.86 9.21
CA LYS A 109 3.41 26.29 8.47
C LYS A 109 3.38 24.77 8.55
N GLN A 110 4.52 24.11 8.33
CA GLN A 110 4.65 22.65 8.40
C GLN A 110 4.43 22.11 9.81
N GLN A 111 4.92 22.80 10.85
CA GLN A 111 4.69 22.41 12.24
C GLN A 111 3.21 22.49 12.60
N LYS A 112 2.51 23.55 12.18
CA LYS A 112 1.06 23.68 12.39
C LYS A 112 0.28 22.54 11.72
N MET A 113 0.60 22.23 10.46
CA MET A 113 0.01 21.12 9.73
C MET A 113 0.25 19.78 10.46
N LYS A 114 1.48 19.48 10.86
CA LYS A 114 1.80 18.22 11.56
C LYS A 114 1.08 18.12 12.91
N LYS A 115 1.04 19.18 13.72
CA LYS A 115 0.34 19.18 15.02
C LYS A 115 -1.16 18.95 14.87
N LEU A 116 -1.81 19.64 13.92
CA LEU A 116 -3.23 19.43 13.64
C LEU A 116 -3.50 18.03 13.08
N TYR A 117 -2.60 17.50 12.23
CA TYR A 117 -2.69 16.15 11.70
C TYR A 117 -2.67 15.11 12.84
N THR A 118 -1.68 15.22 13.74
CA THR A 118 -1.55 14.36 14.91
C THR A 118 -2.76 14.49 15.83
N TYR A 119 -3.22 15.71 16.12
CA TYR A 119 -4.43 15.92 16.92
C TYR A 119 -5.66 15.21 16.32
N VAL A 120 -5.89 15.34 15.01
CA VAL A 120 -7.03 14.67 14.36
C VAL A 120 -6.87 13.15 14.42
N GLN A 121 -5.68 12.61 14.14
CA GLN A 121 -5.41 11.18 14.16
C GLN A 121 -5.58 10.56 15.57
N GLU A 122 -5.21 11.29 16.63
CA GLU A 122 -5.27 10.83 18.02
C GLU A 122 -6.65 10.99 18.67
N ASN A 123 -7.47 11.91 18.16
CA ASN A 123 -8.73 12.29 18.81
C ASN A 123 -9.98 11.91 18.02
N PHE A 124 -9.86 11.28 16.84
CA PHE A 124 -11.02 10.88 16.04
C PHE A 124 -10.93 9.42 15.62
N THR A 125 -12.03 8.68 15.79
CA THR A 125 -12.14 7.29 15.38
C THR A 125 -12.77 7.21 14.00
N ASN A 126 -12.05 6.55 13.07
CA ASN A 126 -12.52 6.34 11.71
C ASN A 126 -13.44 5.12 11.62
N HIS A 127 -14.72 5.39 11.36
CA HIS A 127 -15.76 4.41 11.16
C HIS A 127 -15.45 3.39 10.05
N ASP A 128 -14.79 3.81 8.97
CA ASP A 128 -14.48 2.93 7.83
C ASP A 128 -13.54 1.78 8.20
N LEU A 129 -12.85 1.91 9.34
CA LEU A 129 -11.91 0.92 9.86
C LEU A 129 -12.51 0.07 10.98
N VAL A 130 -13.77 0.26 11.37
CA VAL A 130 -14.41 -0.58 12.39
C VAL A 130 -14.58 -2.01 11.85
N ASP A 131 -14.33 -3.04 12.67
CA ASP A 131 -14.47 -4.43 12.23
C ASP A 131 -15.90 -4.98 12.44
N ASP A 132 -16.69 -4.35 13.33
CA ASP A 132 -18.06 -4.75 13.63
C ASP A 132 -19.05 -4.37 12.51
N GLU A 133 -19.69 -5.39 11.92
CA GLU A 133 -20.61 -5.23 10.79
C GLU A 133 -21.97 -4.61 11.17
N GLU A 134 -22.38 -4.69 12.43
CA GLU A 134 -23.61 -4.06 12.90
C GLU A 134 -23.39 -2.56 13.14
N GLU A 135 -22.27 -2.21 13.75
CA GLU A 135 -21.80 -0.83 13.90
C GLU A 135 -21.66 -0.16 12.52
N LYS A 136 -21.07 -0.85 11.53
CA LYS A 136 -20.99 -0.39 10.13
C LYS A 136 -22.34 0.02 9.53
N LYS A 137 -23.39 -0.75 9.80
CA LYS A 137 -24.72 -0.51 9.21
C LYS A 137 -25.47 0.63 9.87
N ASN A 138 -25.15 0.93 11.13
CA ASN A 138 -25.86 1.92 11.93
C ASN A 138 -25.19 3.30 11.92
N PHE A 139 -24.13 3.49 11.14
CA PHE A 139 -23.47 4.79 11.02
C PHE A 139 -24.38 5.86 10.43
N THR A 140 -24.46 6.98 11.13
CA THR A 140 -25.19 8.18 10.71
C THR A 140 -24.21 9.32 10.54
N ILE A 141 -24.35 10.08 9.46
CA ILE A 141 -23.53 11.26 9.21
C ILE A 141 -24.01 12.39 10.15
N PRO A 142 -23.13 12.97 11.00
CA PRO A 142 -23.50 14.09 11.86
C PRO A 142 -23.96 15.28 11.03
N GLU A 143 -24.97 16.04 11.49
CA GLU A 143 -25.60 17.10 10.70
C GLU A 143 -24.67 18.30 10.47
N LYS A 144 -23.78 18.60 11.43
CA LYS A 144 -22.81 19.69 11.36
C LYS A 144 -21.43 19.25 11.84
N ILE A 145 -20.42 20.05 11.49
CA ILE A 145 -19.04 19.77 11.90
C ILE A 145 -18.85 19.79 13.42
N ASP A 146 -19.64 20.59 14.14
CA ASP A 146 -19.56 20.66 15.61
C ASP A 146 -20.01 19.33 16.24
N ASP A 147 -21.04 18.68 15.68
CA ASP A 147 -21.51 17.36 16.12
C ASP A 147 -20.41 16.30 15.90
N LEU A 148 -19.74 16.31 14.73
CA LEU A 148 -18.58 15.45 14.46
C LEU A 148 -17.46 15.67 15.49
N ILE A 149 -17.18 16.93 15.87
CA ILE A 149 -16.13 17.28 16.84
C ILE A 149 -16.49 16.80 18.24
N ASP A 150 -17.76 16.92 18.63
CA ASP A 150 -18.26 16.45 19.92
C ASP A 150 -18.27 14.92 20.00
N GLU A 151 -18.74 14.24 18.95
CA GLU A 151 -18.81 12.77 18.87
C GLU A 151 -17.46 12.09 18.71
N ARG A 152 -16.46 12.79 18.16
CA ARG A 152 -15.10 12.24 17.91
C ARG A 152 -15.11 11.01 17.01
N TYR A 153 -16.15 10.83 16.20
CA TYR A 153 -16.40 9.62 15.44
C TYR A 153 -16.96 9.97 14.06
N GLY A 154 -16.41 9.39 12.99
CA GLY A 154 -16.86 9.65 11.63
C GLY A 154 -16.13 8.79 10.61
N ASN A 155 -16.61 8.75 9.37
CA ASN A 155 -15.90 8.09 8.29
C ASN A 155 -14.71 8.92 7.78
N SER A 156 -13.92 8.37 6.85
CA SER A 156 -12.72 9.04 6.34
C SER A 156 -13.06 10.38 5.68
N TRP A 157 -14.22 10.51 5.04
CA TRP A 157 -14.66 11.74 4.39
C TRP A 157 -14.81 12.86 5.40
N LEU A 158 -15.50 12.58 6.51
CA LEU A 158 -15.76 13.54 7.57
C LEU A 158 -14.47 13.97 8.30
N ILE A 159 -13.65 12.99 8.69
CA ILE A 159 -12.42 13.26 9.46
C ILE A 159 -11.39 14.02 8.61
N ASN A 160 -11.19 13.61 7.36
CA ASN A 160 -10.30 14.33 6.45
C ASN A 160 -10.86 15.71 6.10
N GLY A 161 -12.18 15.85 5.96
CA GLY A 161 -12.83 17.15 5.78
C GLY A 161 -12.64 18.11 6.94
N LEU A 162 -12.80 17.64 8.18
CA LEU A 162 -12.48 18.41 9.38
C LEU A 162 -11.03 18.91 9.35
N TYR A 163 -10.08 18.03 9.02
CA TYR A 163 -8.68 18.43 8.90
C TYR A 163 -8.47 19.51 7.82
N ALA A 164 -9.12 19.40 6.66
CA ALA A 164 -9.08 20.44 5.65
C ALA A 164 -9.63 21.78 6.17
N MET A 165 -10.71 21.77 6.97
CA MET A 165 -11.26 23.00 7.57
C MET A 165 -10.33 23.60 8.62
N LEU A 166 -9.67 22.77 9.43
CA LEU A 166 -8.64 23.23 10.38
C LEU A 166 -7.47 23.91 9.67
N LEU A 167 -7.02 23.35 8.54
CA LEU A 167 -5.98 23.96 7.71
C LEU A 167 -6.42 25.30 7.11
N ARG A 168 -7.65 25.40 6.61
CA ARG A 168 -8.22 26.68 6.13
C ARG A 168 -8.25 27.74 7.23
N GLY A 169 -8.58 27.36 8.47
CA GLY A 169 -8.61 28.26 9.62
C GLY A 169 -7.25 28.84 10.03
N ILE A 170 -6.14 28.30 9.51
CA ILE A 170 -4.78 28.84 9.68
C ILE A 170 -4.19 29.35 8.35
N ASP A 171 -5.05 29.75 7.41
CA ASP A 171 -4.70 30.31 6.11
C ASP A 171 -3.90 29.37 5.20
N ILE A 172 -4.11 28.06 5.34
CA ILE A 172 -3.54 27.05 4.43
C ILE A 172 -4.67 26.57 3.51
N PRO A 173 -4.61 26.89 2.19
CA PRO A 173 -5.56 26.35 1.23
C PRO A 173 -5.54 24.83 1.29
N ALA A 174 -6.69 24.22 1.57
CA ALA A 174 -6.84 22.78 1.65
C ALA A 174 -8.23 22.36 1.19
N THR A 175 -8.34 21.18 0.58
CA THR A 175 -9.64 20.58 0.27
C THR A 175 -9.60 19.06 0.31
N PRO A 176 -10.70 18.39 0.67
CA PRO A 176 -10.83 16.95 0.51
C PRO A 176 -10.76 16.56 -0.97
N VAL A 177 -10.11 15.44 -1.24
CA VAL A 177 -10.12 14.76 -2.53
C VAL A 177 -10.79 13.42 -2.32
N TYR A 178 -11.82 13.13 -3.11
CA TYR A 178 -12.53 11.86 -3.07
C TYR A 178 -12.05 10.96 -4.19
N LEU A 179 -11.70 9.73 -3.84
CA LEU A 179 -11.01 8.82 -4.74
C LEU A 179 -11.33 7.36 -4.41
N ASP A 180 -11.03 6.52 -5.37
CA ASP A 180 -11.17 5.08 -5.22
C ASP A 180 -9.98 4.47 -4.51
N ASP A 181 -10.25 3.32 -3.90
CA ASP A 181 -9.23 2.39 -3.48
C ASP A 181 -8.75 1.62 -4.72
N ARG A 182 -7.48 1.75 -5.13
CA ARG A 182 -6.98 1.06 -6.33
C ARG A 182 -6.77 -0.44 -6.15
N ASP A 183 -6.91 -0.95 -4.92
CA ASP A 183 -6.96 -2.39 -4.64
C ASP A 183 -8.34 -2.98 -4.99
N GLU A 184 -9.37 -2.14 -5.02
CA GLU A 184 -10.74 -2.56 -5.33
C GLU A 184 -11.22 -2.06 -6.70
N VAL A 185 -10.86 -0.81 -7.02
CA VAL A 185 -11.43 -0.03 -8.10
C VAL A 185 -10.41 0.79 -8.88
N VAL A 186 -10.25 0.50 -10.18
CA VAL A 186 -9.54 1.40 -11.09
C VAL A 186 -10.44 2.59 -11.48
N PHE A 187 -9.98 3.80 -11.16
CA PHE A 187 -10.70 5.03 -11.54
C PHE A 187 -10.78 5.17 -13.06
N ASN A 188 -11.93 5.65 -13.54
CA ASN A 188 -12.18 5.91 -14.94
C ASN A 188 -12.98 7.21 -15.06
N GLU A 189 -12.35 8.24 -15.63
CA GLU A 189 -12.91 9.60 -15.80
C GLU A 189 -14.21 9.63 -16.63
N GLN A 190 -14.42 8.62 -17.48
CA GLN A 190 -15.63 8.48 -18.28
C GLN A 190 -16.78 7.82 -17.48
N ASN A 191 -16.53 7.39 -16.25
CA ASN A 191 -17.56 6.90 -15.34
C ASN A 191 -18.02 8.06 -14.46
N PHE A 192 -19.11 8.72 -14.85
CA PHE A 192 -19.75 9.82 -14.12
C PHE A 192 -20.45 9.34 -12.84
N LYS A 193 -19.67 8.72 -11.96
CA LYS A 193 -20.11 8.25 -10.66
C LYS A 193 -20.01 9.37 -9.63
N ARG A 194 -20.70 9.17 -8.52
CA ARG A 194 -20.68 10.06 -7.35
C ARG A 194 -20.19 9.36 -6.09
N ASN A 195 -20.07 8.03 -6.12
CA ASN A 195 -19.66 7.22 -4.98
C ASN A 195 -18.17 6.90 -5.09
N PHE A 196 -17.40 7.33 -4.09
CA PHE A 196 -15.99 7.03 -3.95
C PHE A 196 -15.76 6.34 -2.61
N ALA A 197 -14.84 5.39 -2.57
CA ALA A 197 -14.64 4.58 -1.37
C ALA A 197 -13.86 5.31 -0.27
N ARG A 198 -13.00 6.28 -0.63
CA ARG A 198 -12.01 6.87 0.26
C ARG A 198 -11.86 8.37 0.03
N SER A 199 -11.14 9.02 0.94
CA SER A 199 -10.76 10.43 0.84
C SER A 199 -9.33 10.67 1.31
N VAL A 200 -8.73 11.76 0.82
CA VAL A 200 -7.52 12.40 1.39
C VAL A 200 -7.72 13.91 1.44
N VAL A 201 -6.80 14.65 2.05
CA VAL A 201 -6.75 16.12 2.02
C VAL A 201 -5.62 16.57 1.12
N MET A 202 -5.93 17.38 0.11
CA MET A 202 -4.96 18.10 -0.68
C MET A 202 -4.74 19.48 -0.08
N ALA A 203 -3.50 19.81 0.29
CA ALA A 203 -3.15 21.10 0.90
C ALA A 203 -2.02 21.80 0.13
N ASP A 204 -2.18 23.09 -0.15
CA ASP A 204 -1.13 23.90 -0.80
C ASP A 204 -0.07 24.33 0.21
N THR A 205 1.14 23.80 0.06
CA THR A 205 2.26 24.13 0.94
C THR A 205 2.96 25.43 0.53
N ALA A 206 3.10 25.70 -0.76
CA ALA A 206 3.66 26.93 -1.30
C ALA A 206 3.52 26.98 -2.84
N ASN A 207 2.82 27.98 -3.37
CA ASN A 207 2.71 28.25 -4.81
C ASN A 207 2.20 27.05 -5.61
N HIS A 208 1.03 26.53 -5.27
CA HIS A 208 0.40 25.36 -5.92
C HIS A 208 1.26 24.08 -5.85
N LYS A 209 2.04 23.95 -4.78
CA LYS A 209 2.75 22.70 -4.45
C LYS A 209 1.94 21.96 -3.42
N PHE A 210 1.16 20.99 -3.91
CA PHE A 210 0.25 20.24 -3.08
C PHE A 210 0.92 19.07 -2.37
N VAL A 211 0.50 18.85 -1.13
CA VAL A 211 0.71 17.59 -0.41
C VAL A 211 -0.63 16.92 -0.17
N TYR A 212 -0.61 15.59 -0.09
CA TYR A 212 -1.78 14.78 0.20
C TYR A 212 -1.64 14.15 1.59
N LEU A 213 -2.69 14.25 2.41
CA LEU A 213 -2.66 13.90 3.82
C LEU A 213 -3.94 13.14 4.20
N SER A 214 -3.84 12.11 5.03
CA SER A 214 -5.02 11.37 5.52
C SER A 214 -4.91 11.11 7.02
N PRO A 215 -5.27 12.08 7.89
CA PRO A 215 -5.28 11.86 9.34
C PRO A 215 -6.37 10.88 9.79
N ALA A 216 -7.35 10.57 8.94
CA ALA A 216 -8.35 9.53 9.22
C ALA A 216 -7.77 8.11 9.28
N LEU A 217 -6.51 7.91 8.90
CA LEU A 217 -5.82 6.63 8.98
C LEU A 217 -4.82 6.66 10.14
N ALA A 218 -5.08 5.85 11.17
CA ALA A 218 -4.16 5.69 12.30
C ALA A 218 -2.78 5.21 11.81
N TYR A 219 -1.73 5.63 12.54
CA TYR A 219 -0.32 5.29 12.29
C TYR A 219 0.26 5.74 10.95
N LEU A 220 -0.54 6.28 10.02
CA LEU A 220 -0.03 6.80 8.75
C LEU A 220 0.83 8.04 9.06
N PRO A 221 2.10 8.08 8.64
CA PRO A 221 2.95 9.24 8.91
C PRO A 221 2.47 10.49 8.16
N PHE A 222 2.66 11.66 8.77
CA PHE A 222 2.41 12.94 8.12
C PHE A 222 3.16 13.04 6.78
N GLY A 223 2.44 13.42 5.72
CA GLY A 223 2.99 13.55 4.36
C GLY A 223 2.99 12.27 3.53
N GLN A 224 2.51 11.16 4.08
CA GLN A 224 2.32 9.91 3.33
C GLN A 224 0.86 9.72 2.89
N VAL A 225 0.72 8.99 1.78
CA VAL A 225 -0.56 8.51 1.24
C VAL A 225 -0.50 6.98 1.34
N PRO A 226 -1.56 6.30 1.83
CA PRO A 226 -1.56 4.85 1.90
C PRO A 226 -1.43 4.28 0.48
N TRP A 227 -0.73 3.16 0.33
CA TRP A 227 -0.35 2.62 -0.98
C TRP A 227 -1.53 2.50 -1.97
N TYR A 228 -2.71 2.11 -1.50
CA TYR A 228 -3.89 1.92 -2.33
C TYR A 228 -4.53 3.24 -2.80
N LEU A 229 -4.12 4.38 -2.25
CA LEU A 229 -4.50 5.72 -2.70
C LEU A 229 -3.37 6.44 -3.43
N GLN A 230 -2.20 5.83 -3.63
CA GLN A 230 -1.10 6.44 -4.37
C GLN A 230 -1.30 6.37 -5.88
N ASN A 231 -0.91 7.43 -6.61
CA ASN A 231 -1.07 7.54 -8.06
C ASN A 231 -2.52 7.44 -8.56
N VAL A 232 -3.50 7.68 -7.69
CA VAL A 232 -4.94 7.57 -7.98
C VAL A 232 -5.49 8.93 -8.38
N VAL A 233 -6.38 8.93 -9.38
CA VAL A 233 -7.14 10.13 -9.74
C VAL A 233 -8.35 10.24 -8.83
N GLY A 234 -8.56 11.43 -8.28
CA GLY A 234 -9.71 11.77 -7.45
C GLY A 234 -10.29 13.13 -7.80
N VAL A 235 -11.49 13.40 -7.29
CA VAL A 235 -12.18 14.68 -7.45
C VAL A 235 -11.80 15.57 -6.27
N ALA A 236 -11.11 16.68 -6.54
CA ALA A 236 -10.84 17.70 -5.54
C ALA A 236 -12.13 18.50 -5.28
N ALA A 237 -12.64 18.48 -4.05
CA ALA A 237 -13.83 19.19 -3.61
C ALA A 237 -13.58 20.70 -3.49
N ASP A 238 -13.15 21.34 -4.57
CA ASP A 238 -12.72 22.73 -4.60
C ASP A 238 -13.89 23.63 -5.03
N TYR A 239 -14.40 24.44 -4.10
CA TYR A 239 -15.42 25.43 -4.41
C TYR A 239 -14.79 26.66 -5.07
N ARG A 240 -15.31 27.06 -6.24
CA ARG A 240 -14.69 28.10 -7.08
C ARG A 240 -15.55 29.37 -7.24
N PRO A 241 -15.82 30.13 -6.17
CA PRO A 241 -16.57 31.37 -6.30
C PRO A 241 -15.73 32.40 -7.07
N ASN A 242 -16.30 33.01 -8.11
CA ASN A 242 -15.64 34.04 -8.93
C ASN A 242 -14.30 33.59 -9.57
N ASN A 243 -14.20 32.32 -9.99
CA ASN A 243 -12.99 31.72 -10.58
C ASN A 243 -11.73 31.76 -9.69
N ARG A 244 -11.88 31.96 -8.38
CA ARG A 244 -10.78 31.77 -7.42
C ARG A 244 -10.81 30.33 -6.94
N SER A 245 -9.69 29.65 -7.12
CA SER A 245 -9.60 28.19 -6.94
C SER A 245 -8.26 27.84 -6.32
N MET A 246 -8.22 26.77 -5.53
CA MET A 246 -6.97 26.26 -4.99
C MET A 246 -6.14 25.58 -6.09
N THR A 247 -6.80 24.91 -7.05
CA THR A 247 -6.18 24.25 -8.20
C THR A 247 -6.87 24.63 -9.52
N SER A 248 -6.16 24.54 -10.66
CA SER A 248 -6.79 24.68 -11.99
C SER A 248 -7.62 23.45 -12.39
N GLU A 249 -7.35 22.29 -11.80
CA GLU A 249 -7.91 20.99 -12.19
C GLU A 249 -8.95 20.48 -11.19
N TYR A 250 -10.00 19.79 -11.65
CA TYR A 250 -11.01 19.17 -10.77
C TYR A 250 -10.69 17.71 -10.47
N LEU A 251 -10.09 17.04 -11.46
CA LEU A 251 -9.50 15.73 -11.32
C LEU A 251 -8.02 15.91 -10.99
N VAL A 252 -7.61 15.47 -9.81
CA VAL A 252 -6.23 15.55 -9.35
C VAL A 252 -5.66 14.16 -9.14
N ARG A 253 -4.35 14.00 -9.30
CA ARG A 253 -3.66 12.74 -9.07
C ARG A 253 -2.82 12.81 -7.80
N THR A 254 -3.06 11.87 -6.88
CA THR A 254 -2.31 11.77 -5.64
C THR A 254 -0.84 11.44 -5.89
N SER A 255 0.02 11.84 -4.95
CA SER A 255 1.43 11.47 -4.95
C SER A 255 1.63 9.96 -4.86
N ARG A 256 2.76 9.49 -5.37
CA ARG A 256 3.21 8.10 -5.22
C ARG A 256 4.66 8.03 -4.76
N ASP A 257 4.99 6.92 -4.12
CA ASP A 257 6.35 6.52 -3.90
C ASP A 257 7.02 6.25 -5.25
N LYS A 258 8.21 6.83 -5.43
CA LYS A 258 8.95 6.77 -6.70
C LYS A 258 10.05 5.70 -6.71
N SER A 259 10.38 5.13 -5.56
CA SER A 259 11.47 4.16 -5.41
C SER A 259 11.23 3.27 -4.21
N SER A 260 11.66 2.02 -4.32
CA SER A 260 11.67 1.03 -3.24
C SER A 260 12.39 1.46 -1.96
N ILE A 261 13.34 2.42 -2.01
CA ILE A 261 14.15 2.85 -0.84
C ILE A 261 13.34 3.50 0.29
N VAL A 262 12.11 3.94 0.01
CA VAL A 262 11.21 4.50 1.02
C VAL A 262 10.41 3.43 1.76
N ASN A 263 10.36 2.20 1.22
CA ASN A 263 9.53 1.08 1.66
C ASN A 263 10.41 -0.17 1.84
N ILE A 264 10.95 -0.36 3.05
CA ILE A 264 11.99 -1.36 3.34
C ILE A 264 11.49 -2.33 4.40
N ASP A 265 11.65 -3.62 4.12
CA ASP A 265 11.66 -4.70 5.10
C ASP A 265 13.11 -5.12 5.34
N LEU A 266 13.64 -4.85 6.54
CA LEU A 266 15.04 -5.08 6.89
C LEU A 266 15.14 -6.21 7.91
N ILE A 267 15.69 -7.34 7.48
CA ILE A 267 15.91 -8.52 8.31
C ILE A 267 17.40 -8.63 8.61
N ASP A 268 17.76 -8.42 9.87
CA ASP A 268 19.08 -8.78 10.40
C ASP A 268 18.91 -10.00 11.30
N ALA A 269 19.66 -11.07 11.01
CA ALA A 269 19.59 -12.30 11.78
C ALA A 269 20.96 -12.90 12.10
N THR A 270 21.03 -13.61 13.23
CA THR A 270 22.18 -14.45 13.58
C THR A 270 21.70 -15.89 13.78
N ILE A 271 22.26 -16.81 13.00
CA ILE A 271 22.01 -18.25 13.11
C ILE A 271 23.21 -18.89 13.80
N VAL A 272 22.96 -19.56 14.93
CA VAL A 272 23.90 -20.46 15.57
C VAL A 272 23.48 -21.89 15.24
N ILE A 273 24.31 -22.61 14.50
CA ILE A 273 24.07 -24.03 14.22
C ILE A 273 24.65 -24.85 15.38
N ASN A 274 23.80 -25.66 16.01
CA ASN A 274 24.15 -26.47 17.16
C ASN A 274 24.75 -27.82 16.75
N ALA A 275 25.41 -28.49 17.69
CA ALA A 275 26.05 -29.79 17.46
C ALA A 275 25.05 -30.92 17.14
N ASP A 276 23.78 -30.75 17.53
CA ASP A 276 22.68 -31.67 17.20
C ASP A 276 22.00 -31.35 15.86
N ASN A 277 22.55 -30.39 15.09
CA ASN A 277 22.03 -29.86 13.83
C ASN A 277 20.74 -29.04 13.95
N SER A 278 20.29 -28.71 15.17
CA SER A 278 19.31 -27.64 15.37
C SER A 278 19.95 -26.27 15.12
N ALA A 279 19.13 -25.22 15.05
CA ALA A 279 19.62 -23.85 15.01
C ALA A 279 18.86 -22.95 15.99
N ASP A 280 19.61 -22.07 16.64
CA ASP A 280 19.05 -20.94 17.37
C ASP A 280 19.23 -19.67 16.52
N VAL A 281 18.13 -18.99 16.24
CA VAL A 281 18.07 -17.85 15.32
C VAL A 281 17.57 -16.62 16.08
N GLU A 282 18.44 -15.62 16.24
CA GLU A 282 18.06 -14.29 16.69
C GLU A 282 17.71 -13.43 15.48
N VAL A 283 16.54 -12.78 15.51
CA VAL A 283 16.04 -11.96 14.41
C VAL A 283 15.65 -10.58 14.89
N LEU A 284 16.10 -9.56 14.16
CA LEU A 284 15.55 -8.21 14.16
C LEU A 284 14.95 -7.94 12.78
N ASN A 285 13.62 -7.88 12.72
CA ASN A 285 12.92 -7.44 11.51
C ASN A 285 12.38 -6.03 11.68
N SER A 286 12.80 -5.06 10.86
CA SER A 286 12.42 -3.65 10.94
C SER A 286 11.66 -3.19 9.69
N PHE A 287 10.55 -2.49 9.90
CA PHE A 287 9.66 -2.05 8.82
C PHE A 287 9.73 -0.53 8.60
N LYS A 288 9.85 -0.10 7.35
CA LYS A 288 9.88 1.31 6.94
C LYS A 288 8.83 1.60 5.87
N GLY A 289 8.27 2.82 5.89
CA GLY A 289 7.35 3.28 4.85
C GLY A 289 6.00 2.59 4.93
N GLN A 290 5.46 2.17 3.79
CA GLN A 290 4.17 1.48 3.70
C GLN A 290 4.17 0.17 4.51
N GLN A 291 5.27 -0.59 4.55
CA GLN A 291 5.36 -1.79 5.39
C GLN A 291 5.13 -1.49 6.87
N ASN A 292 5.74 -0.41 7.38
CA ASN A 292 5.59 0.01 8.77
C ASN A 292 4.13 0.35 9.10
N TRP A 293 3.50 1.09 8.20
CA TRP A 293 2.10 1.48 8.36
C TRP A 293 1.18 0.26 8.29
N ILE A 294 1.37 -0.64 7.31
CA ILE A 294 0.61 -1.90 7.19
C ILE A 294 0.77 -2.75 8.44
N PHE A 295 1.99 -2.93 8.94
CA PHE A 295 2.24 -3.70 10.16
C PHE A 295 1.44 -3.15 11.34
N LYS A 296 1.47 -1.82 11.57
CA LYS A 296 0.73 -1.18 12.67
C LYS A 296 -0.77 -1.24 12.48
N SER A 297 -1.25 -0.91 11.28
CA SER A 297 -2.66 -0.90 10.90
C SER A 297 -3.30 -2.28 11.08
N SER A 298 -2.66 -3.31 10.53
CA SER A 298 -3.18 -4.68 10.56
C SER A 298 -3.12 -5.32 11.95
N ASN A 299 -2.25 -4.83 12.83
CA ASN A 299 -2.11 -5.32 14.21
C ASN A 299 -2.65 -4.34 15.26
N ARG A 300 -3.46 -3.36 14.84
CA ARG A 300 -3.95 -2.29 15.73
C ARG A 300 -4.66 -2.83 16.98
N HIS A 301 -5.40 -3.92 16.82
CA HIS A 301 -6.19 -4.57 17.88
C HIS A 301 -5.56 -5.86 18.41
N ASN A 302 -4.45 -6.31 17.83
CA ASN A 302 -3.80 -7.56 18.21
C ASN A 302 -2.91 -7.34 19.43
N SER A 303 -3.02 -8.16 20.46
CA SER A 303 -2.02 -8.24 21.52
C SER A 303 -0.66 -8.71 20.99
N ASP A 304 0.42 -8.42 21.70
CA ASP A 304 1.77 -8.90 21.32
C ASP A 304 1.84 -10.44 21.26
N ASP A 305 1.03 -11.14 22.06
CA ASP A 305 0.89 -12.60 22.02
C ASP A 305 0.19 -13.10 20.75
N GLU A 306 -0.80 -12.37 20.23
CA GLU A 306 -1.44 -12.69 18.94
C GLU A 306 -0.47 -12.47 17.78
N ILE A 307 0.30 -11.38 17.80
CA ILE A 307 1.35 -11.12 16.80
C ILE A 307 2.41 -12.23 16.87
N LYS A 308 2.88 -12.57 18.08
CA LYS A 308 3.81 -13.68 18.32
C LYS A 308 3.27 -14.99 17.75
N LYS A 309 1.99 -15.29 17.97
CA LYS A 309 1.33 -16.49 17.44
C LYS A 309 1.35 -16.50 15.91
N THR A 310 1.02 -15.39 15.24
CA THR A 310 1.09 -15.29 13.78
C THR A 310 2.50 -15.58 13.25
N VAL A 311 3.53 -15.06 13.93
CA VAL A 311 4.93 -15.34 13.57
C VAL A 311 5.29 -16.80 13.84
N ALA A 312 4.85 -17.38 14.96
CA ALA A 312 5.09 -18.78 15.31
C ALA A 312 4.45 -19.74 14.29
N ASP A 313 3.20 -19.48 13.90
CA ASP A 313 2.45 -20.27 12.93
C ASP A 313 3.12 -20.25 11.55
N LYS A 314 3.77 -19.13 11.17
CA LYS A 314 4.57 -19.05 9.93
C LYS A 314 5.76 -20.00 9.98
N TYR A 315 6.52 -20.01 11.08
CA TYR A 315 7.69 -20.86 11.21
C TYR A 315 7.34 -22.33 11.40
N ASP A 316 6.29 -22.67 12.16
CA ASP A 316 5.88 -24.08 12.35
C ASP A 316 5.42 -24.74 11.03
N LYS A 317 4.78 -23.98 10.14
CA LYS A 317 4.41 -24.45 8.78
C LYS A 317 5.63 -24.84 7.94
N LYS A 318 6.75 -24.16 8.13
CA LYS A 318 7.97 -24.36 7.34
C LYS A 318 8.95 -25.33 8.00
N TYR A 319 9.14 -25.16 9.30
CA TYR A 319 10.05 -25.91 10.15
C TYR A 319 9.26 -26.55 11.27
N LYS A 320 8.88 -27.82 11.05
CA LYS A 320 8.05 -28.56 11.98
C LYS A 320 8.69 -28.60 13.38
N GLY A 321 7.98 -28.11 14.38
CA GLY A 321 8.47 -28.09 15.76
C GLY A 321 9.36 -26.90 16.12
N ALA A 322 9.52 -25.92 15.22
CA ALA A 322 10.16 -24.65 15.55
C ALA A 322 9.39 -23.92 16.67
N LYS A 323 10.12 -23.24 17.56
CA LYS A 323 9.55 -22.56 18.73
C LYS A 323 10.13 -21.17 18.91
N ILE A 324 9.24 -20.18 19.09
CA ILE A 324 9.64 -18.84 19.53
C ILE A 324 9.98 -18.87 21.01
N VAL A 325 11.24 -18.57 21.36
CA VAL A 325 11.78 -18.53 22.72
C VAL A 325 11.49 -17.19 23.38
N SER A 326 11.71 -16.09 22.67
CA SER A 326 11.43 -14.72 23.11
C SER A 326 10.85 -13.90 21.96
N PHE A 327 10.03 -12.89 22.30
CA PHE A 327 9.37 -12.05 21.31
C PHE A 327 9.10 -10.67 21.90
N ILE A 328 9.43 -9.62 21.15
CA ILE A 328 9.22 -8.21 21.49
C ILE A 328 8.77 -7.46 20.24
N VAL A 329 7.78 -6.60 20.40
CA VAL A 329 7.36 -5.62 19.38
C VAL A 329 7.85 -4.24 19.81
N ASP A 330 8.77 -3.66 19.04
CA ASP A 330 9.27 -2.31 19.29
C ASP A 330 8.43 -1.26 18.56
N ASN A 331 8.32 -0.07 19.16
CA ASN A 331 7.76 1.15 18.56
C ASN A 331 6.36 0.96 17.95
N ARG A 332 5.56 0.05 18.50
CA ARG A 332 4.22 -0.30 18.03
C ARG A 332 3.33 0.92 17.83
N ASP A 333 3.22 1.77 18.85
CA ASP A 333 2.30 2.91 18.86
C ASP A 333 2.97 4.23 18.43
N SER A 334 4.27 4.21 18.10
CA SER A 334 4.99 5.41 17.69
C SER A 334 4.60 5.85 16.29
N THR A 335 4.34 7.12 16.04
CA THR A 335 4.11 7.64 14.67
C THR A 335 5.40 8.08 13.97
N ASP A 336 6.49 8.28 14.73
CA ASP A 336 7.75 8.83 14.25
C ASP A 336 8.88 7.77 14.14
N ALA A 337 8.68 6.55 14.67
CA ALA A 337 9.66 5.47 14.64
C ALA A 337 9.19 4.24 13.83
N PHE A 338 10.17 3.52 13.28
CA PHE A 338 9.97 2.23 12.62
C PHE A 338 9.64 1.16 13.67
N SER A 339 8.57 0.41 13.43
CA SER A 339 8.28 -0.80 14.18
C SER A 339 9.30 -1.87 13.83
N ALA A 340 9.60 -2.69 14.83
CA ALA A 340 10.44 -3.85 14.64
C ALA A 340 9.93 -5.03 15.47
N LEU A 341 10.16 -6.22 14.95
CA LEU A 341 9.99 -7.48 15.66
C LEU A 341 11.38 -7.98 16.07
N ARG A 342 11.58 -8.19 17.38
CA ARG A 342 12.75 -8.90 17.90
C ARG A 342 12.34 -10.23 18.46
N TYR A 343 12.92 -11.31 17.97
CA TYR A 343 12.56 -12.63 18.46
C TYR A 343 13.68 -13.64 18.29
N ASN A 344 13.66 -14.65 19.17
CA ASN A 344 14.54 -15.80 19.10
C ASN A 344 13.73 -17.04 18.75
N ILE A 345 14.20 -17.83 17.79
CA ILE A 345 13.56 -19.07 17.37
C ILE A 345 14.55 -20.22 17.51
N HIS A 346 14.09 -21.29 18.12
CA HIS A 346 14.75 -22.59 18.06
C HIS A 346 14.14 -23.40 16.91
N ILE A 347 14.97 -23.83 15.96
CA ILE A 347 14.57 -24.63 14.80
C ILE A 347 15.21 -26.02 14.91
N PRO A 348 14.42 -27.08 15.20
CA PRO A 348 14.94 -28.45 15.16
C PRO A 348 15.25 -28.86 13.72
N ASP A 349 16.20 -29.79 13.56
CA ASP A 349 16.57 -30.37 12.26
C ASP A 349 16.87 -29.32 11.16
N PHE A 350 17.45 -28.18 11.54
CA PHE A 350 17.75 -27.08 10.63
C PHE A 350 18.82 -27.46 9.60
N ALA A 351 19.82 -28.22 10.03
CA ALA A 351 20.91 -28.69 9.20
C ALA A 351 20.91 -30.22 9.07
N VAL A 352 21.50 -30.73 8.00
CA VAL A 352 21.60 -32.16 7.71
C VAL A 352 23.05 -32.60 7.77
N ALA A 353 23.37 -33.50 8.69
CA ALA A 353 24.67 -34.13 8.78
C ALA A 353 24.88 -35.18 7.67
N ILE A 354 25.99 -35.07 6.94
CA ILE A 354 26.38 -35.97 5.85
C ILE A 354 27.83 -36.43 6.12
N GLY A 355 27.99 -37.48 6.94
CA GLY A 355 29.32 -37.93 7.37
C GLY A 355 30.04 -36.89 8.21
N LYS A 356 31.14 -36.32 7.71
CA LYS A 356 31.90 -35.21 8.35
C LYS A 356 31.48 -33.82 7.87
N ARG A 357 30.38 -33.73 7.11
CA ARG A 357 29.87 -32.48 6.54
C ARG A 357 28.50 -32.14 7.13
N ILE A 358 28.15 -30.87 7.10
CA ILE A 358 26.83 -30.36 7.45
C ILE A 358 26.32 -29.51 6.30
N ALA A 359 25.14 -29.82 5.77
CA ALA A 359 24.47 -29.05 4.74
C ALA A 359 23.25 -28.32 5.33
N PHE A 360 23.03 -27.07 4.94
CA PHE A 360 21.88 -26.28 5.39
C PHE A 360 21.56 -25.15 4.42
N LYS A 361 20.32 -24.66 4.45
CA LYS A 361 19.90 -23.49 3.67
C LYS A 361 20.17 -22.22 4.48
N PRO A 362 20.91 -21.23 3.95
CA PRO A 362 21.31 -20.07 4.73
C PRO A 362 20.15 -19.11 5.02
N CYS A 363 19.17 -19.03 4.12
CA CYS A 363 17.97 -18.21 4.33
C CYS A 363 16.83 -19.04 4.93
N PHE A 364 16.35 -18.63 6.10
CA PHE A 364 15.23 -19.26 6.80
C PHE A 364 13.86 -18.65 6.44
N LEU A 365 13.85 -17.53 5.70
CA LEU A 365 12.66 -16.81 5.27
C LEU A 365 12.02 -17.45 4.03
N ASP A 366 10.73 -17.16 3.81
CA ASP A 366 10.05 -17.58 2.59
C ASP A 366 10.45 -16.68 1.41
N PRO A 367 10.57 -17.23 0.19
CA PRO A 367 10.95 -16.45 -0.97
C PRO A 367 9.90 -15.35 -1.22
N PRO A 368 10.27 -14.05 -1.24
CA PRO A 368 9.35 -13.04 -1.76
C PRO A 368 9.05 -13.42 -3.21
N ILE A 369 7.78 -13.44 -3.60
CA ILE A 369 7.29 -13.83 -4.95
C ILE A 369 7.46 -15.30 -5.40
N GLU A 370 7.59 -16.27 -4.47
CA GLU A 370 7.68 -17.72 -4.79
C GLU A 370 6.67 -18.20 -5.85
N LYS A 371 5.40 -17.82 -5.69
CA LYS A 371 4.32 -18.28 -6.58
C LYS A 371 4.50 -17.85 -8.04
N LEU A 372 5.23 -16.76 -8.31
CA LEU A 372 5.49 -16.31 -9.68
C LEU A 372 6.51 -17.20 -10.40
N ALA A 373 7.39 -17.91 -9.67
CA ALA A 373 8.36 -18.82 -10.28
C ALA A 373 7.68 -20.01 -10.99
N ALA A 374 6.53 -20.47 -10.46
CA ALA A 374 5.77 -21.58 -11.03
C ALA A 374 4.89 -21.21 -12.24
N VAL A 375 4.82 -19.93 -12.61
CA VAL A 375 3.96 -19.43 -13.69
C VAL A 375 4.76 -19.29 -14.98
N GLU A 376 4.32 -19.93 -16.06
CA GLU A 376 4.99 -19.86 -17.37
C GLU A 376 4.54 -18.66 -18.22
N LYS A 377 3.25 -18.31 -18.14
CA LYS A 377 2.64 -17.24 -18.94
C LYS A 377 1.58 -16.51 -18.11
N ARG A 378 1.35 -15.25 -18.47
CA ARG A 378 0.34 -14.39 -17.84
C ARG A 378 -0.70 -13.93 -18.85
N LYS A 379 -1.96 -13.90 -18.43
CA LYS A 379 -3.04 -13.20 -19.14
C LYS A 379 -3.15 -11.76 -18.65
N TYR A 380 -2.93 -11.53 -17.36
CA TYR A 380 -3.09 -10.22 -16.74
C TYR A 380 -1.75 -9.65 -16.24
N PRO A 381 -1.63 -8.32 -16.09
CA PRO A 381 -0.47 -7.70 -15.47
C PRO A 381 -0.15 -8.27 -14.09
N VAL A 382 1.12 -8.13 -13.68
CA VAL A 382 1.51 -8.30 -12.28
C VAL A 382 1.45 -6.92 -11.63
N CYS A 383 0.65 -6.79 -10.59
CA CYS A 383 0.44 -5.57 -9.83
C CYS A 383 0.93 -5.75 -8.39
N PHE A 384 2.02 -5.07 -8.05
CA PHE A 384 2.48 -4.93 -6.68
C PHE A 384 1.78 -3.72 -6.01
N ASP A 385 1.61 -3.80 -4.70
CA ASP A 385 0.97 -2.74 -3.93
C ASP A 385 1.76 -1.42 -4.01
N TYR A 386 3.08 -1.47 -3.86
CA TYR A 386 3.96 -0.31 -3.89
C TYR A 386 5.41 -0.73 -4.21
N PRO A 387 6.26 0.21 -4.68
CA PRO A 387 7.68 -0.06 -4.84
C PRO A 387 8.28 -0.41 -3.47
N HIS A 388 8.99 -1.52 -3.36
CA HIS A 388 9.54 -1.99 -2.08
C HIS A 388 10.84 -2.77 -2.25
N GLN A 389 11.59 -2.91 -1.16
CA GLN A 389 12.71 -3.82 -1.10
C GLN A 389 12.74 -4.61 0.21
N GLN A 390 13.10 -5.89 0.11
CA GLN A 390 13.46 -6.75 1.23
C GLN A 390 14.98 -6.87 1.25
N ILE A 391 15.59 -6.58 2.40
CA ILE A 391 17.04 -6.70 2.61
C ILE A 391 17.24 -7.70 3.75
N CYS A 392 17.87 -8.83 3.46
CA CYS A 392 18.19 -9.84 4.45
C CYS A 392 19.70 -9.94 4.65
N THR A 393 20.17 -9.81 5.89
CA THR A 393 21.56 -10.06 6.28
C THR A 393 21.57 -11.10 7.39
N ILE A 394 22.16 -12.25 7.12
CA ILE A 394 22.19 -13.39 8.03
C ILE A 394 23.65 -13.71 8.36
N LYS A 395 24.04 -13.48 9.61
CA LYS A 395 25.30 -13.98 10.16
C LYS A 395 25.11 -15.45 10.56
N ILE A 396 26.00 -16.32 10.10
CA ILE A 396 25.97 -17.74 10.42
C ILE A 396 27.21 -18.09 11.24
N ILE A 397 26.97 -18.75 12.37
CA ILE A 397 28.00 -19.25 13.29
C ILE A 397 28.01 -20.79 13.17
N PRO A 398 29.03 -21.37 12.51
CA PRO A 398 29.20 -22.82 12.41
C PRO A 398 29.40 -23.48 13.79
N PRO A 399 29.04 -24.76 13.94
CA PRO A 399 29.39 -25.54 15.13
C PRO A 399 30.91 -25.53 15.36
N GLU A 400 31.33 -25.76 16.59
CA GLU A 400 32.76 -25.86 16.90
C GLU A 400 33.44 -26.95 16.06
N GLY A 401 34.63 -26.62 15.53
CA GLY A 401 35.37 -27.54 14.67
C GLY A 401 34.88 -27.61 13.23
N TYR A 402 33.90 -26.80 12.79
CA TYR A 402 33.46 -26.74 11.39
C TYR A 402 33.86 -25.44 10.69
N GLN A 403 34.14 -25.51 9.39
CA GLN A 403 34.42 -24.39 8.50
C GLN A 403 33.67 -24.52 7.18
N LEU A 404 33.44 -23.39 6.50
CA LEU A 404 32.80 -23.37 5.19
C LEU A 404 33.65 -24.13 4.15
N GLU A 405 33.08 -25.15 3.53
CA GLU A 405 33.70 -25.94 2.45
C GLU A 405 33.19 -25.48 1.08
N PHE A 406 31.88 -25.21 0.98
CA PHE A 406 31.24 -24.85 -0.27
C PHE A 406 30.27 -23.68 -0.10
N THR A 407 30.35 -22.75 -1.04
CA THR A 407 29.35 -21.70 -1.25
C THR A 407 28.86 -21.74 -2.70
N PRO A 408 27.55 -21.58 -2.93
CA PRO A 408 27.01 -21.30 -4.25
C PRO A 408 27.63 -20.03 -4.87
N ALA A 409 27.49 -19.90 -6.19
CA ALA A 409 27.86 -18.69 -6.90
C ALA A 409 26.89 -17.55 -6.58
N ASP A 410 27.42 -16.32 -6.53
CA ASP A 410 26.61 -15.12 -6.34
C ASP A 410 25.56 -14.97 -7.47
N ILE A 411 24.38 -14.52 -7.09
CA ILE A 411 23.27 -14.24 -7.99
C ILE A 411 23.12 -12.73 -8.08
N ASN A 412 23.10 -12.19 -9.29
CA ASN A 412 22.80 -10.78 -9.54
C ASN A 412 21.95 -10.65 -10.80
N ILE A 413 20.65 -10.46 -10.60
CA ILE A 413 19.67 -10.26 -11.68
C ILE A 413 19.12 -8.85 -11.56
N VAL A 414 19.25 -8.07 -12.63
CA VAL A 414 18.70 -6.72 -12.72
C VAL A 414 17.85 -6.61 -13.97
N THR A 415 16.60 -6.17 -13.80
CA THR A 415 15.69 -5.83 -14.89
C THR A 415 15.28 -4.37 -14.79
N SER A 416 14.49 -3.88 -15.74
CA SER A 416 13.95 -2.51 -15.67
C SER A 416 12.91 -2.32 -14.57
N GLN A 417 12.30 -3.40 -14.05
CA GLN A 417 11.21 -3.34 -13.07
C GLN A 417 11.62 -3.79 -11.66
N SER A 418 12.59 -4.70 -11.57
CA SER A 418 12.93 -5.41 -10.33
C SER A 418 14.39 -5.88 -10.35
N SER A 419 14.93 -6.17 -9.18
CA SER A 419 16.27 -6.78 -9.07
C SER A 419 16.35 -7.76 -7.90
N PHE A 420 17.28 -8.71 -8.01
CA PHE A 420 17.64 -9.62 -6.94
C PHE A 420 19.15 -9.81 -6.89
N LEU A 421 19.72 -9.62 -5.71
CA LEU A 421 21.10 -9.92 -5.37
C LEU A 421 21.10 -10.96 -4.27
N ALA A 422 21.90 -12.01 -4.39
CA ALA A 422 22.23 -12.90 -3.29
C ALA A 422 23.71 -13.26 -3.32
N GLN A 423 24.38 -13.19 -2.17
CA GLN A 423 25.81 -13.45 -2.05
C GLN A 423 26.15 -14.01 -0.67
N VAL A 424 27.25 -14.75 -0.62
CA VAL A 424 27.81 -15.30 0.63
C VAL A 424 29.21 -14.71 0.80
N ILE A 425 29.38 -13.92 1.85
CA ILE A 425 30.67 -13.34 2.22
C ILE A 425 31.22 -14.16 3.39
N HIS A 426 32.49 -14.58 3.31
CA HIS A 426 33.12 -15.29 4.42
C HIS A 426 34.55 -14.82 4.69
N SER A 427 34.94 -14.82 5.96
CA SER A 427 36.32 -14.61 6.40
C SER A 427 36.59 -15.47 7.64
N GLY A 428 37.41 -16.51 7.47
CA GLY A 428 37.61 -17.52 8.52
C GLY A 428 36.30 -18.22 8.88
N ARG A 429 35.88 -18.09 10.16
CA ARG A 429 34.64 -18.70 10.68
C ARG A 429 33.40 -17.79 10.56
N GLU A 430 33.57 -16.53 10.15
CA GLU A 430 32.45 -15.63 9.96
C GLU A 430 31.87 -15.82 8.56
N ILE A 431 30.62 -16.28 8.49
CA ILE A 431 29.88 -16.46 7.24
C ILE A 431 28.69 -15.50 7.29
N THR A 432 28.50 -14.71 6.23
CA THR A 432 27.38 -13.79 6.10
C THR A 432 26.67 -14.07 4.77
N TYR A 433 25.43 -14.53 4.84
CA TYR A 433 24.53 -14.55 3.69
C TYR A 433 23.83 -13.21 3.60
N LYS A 434 23.79 -12.64 2.40
CA LYS A 434 23.08 -11.40 2.14
C LYS A 434 22.22 -11.54 0.89
N ASP A 435 20.95 -11.17 1.01
CA ASP A 435 20.08 -10.98 -0.14
C ASP A 435 19.47 -9.57 -0.18
N ILE A 436 19.12 -9.13 -1.39
CA ILE A 436 18.36 -7.91 -1.63
C ILE A 436 17.38 -8.18 -2.78
N PHE A 437 16.09 -8.20 -2.48
CA PHE A 437 15.01 -8.22 -3.46
C PHE A 437 14.40 -6.83 -3.59
N LYS A 438 14.23 -6.33 -4.83
CA LYS A 438 13.64 -5.01 -5.10
C LYS A 438 12.59 -5.05 -6.19
N VAL A 439 11.55 -4.26 -6.00
CA VAL A 439 10.52 -3.91 -6.99
C VAL A 439 10.43 -2.39 -7.05
N ASP A 440 10.75 -1.79 -8.19
CA ASP A 440 10.65 -0.34 -8.40
C ASP A 440 9.42 0.02 -9.27
N GLU A 441 9.05 -0.87 -10.21
CA GLU A 441 7.83 -0.75 -11.00
C GLU A 441 6.74 -1.70 -10.51
N ILE A 442 5.59 -1.13 -10.17
CA ILE A 442 4.50 -1.85 -9.53
C ILE A 442 3.55 -2.52 -10.51
N GLU A 443 3.58 -2.12 -11.78
CA GLU A 443 2.73 -2.71 -12.82
C GLU A 443 3.62 -3.27 -13.92
N ILE A 444 3.53 -4.57 -14.15
CA ILE A 444 4.32 -5.28 -15.15
C ILE A 444 3.37 -5.91 -16.17
N HIS A 445 3.36 -5.35 -17.38
CA HIS A 445 2.59 -5.87 -18.51
C HIS A 445 2.93 -7.34 -18.78
N PRO A 446 1.95 -8.19 -19.17
CA PRO A 446 2.22 -9.55 -19.63
C PRO A 446 3.36 -9.72 -20.66
N LEU A 447 3.59 -8.73 -21.54
CA LEU A 447 4.68 -8.76 -22.53
C LEU A 447 6.09 -8.68 -21.91
N HIS A 448 6.18 -8.23 -20.66
CA HIS A 448 7.42 -8.12 -19.90
C HIS A 448 7.47 -9.12 -18.74
N PHE A 449 6.56 -10.10 -18.71
CA PHE A 449 6.49 -11.07 -17.61
C PHE A 449 7.78 -11.87 -17.44
N ASP A 450 8.47 -12.21 -18.53
CA ASP A 450 9.76 -12.93 -18.48
C ASP A 450 10.81 -12.21 -17.61
N ASN A 451 10.74 -10.89 -17.47
CA ASN A 451 11.65 -10.13 -16.62
C ASN A 451 11.43 -10.44 -15.13
N ILE A 452 10.18 -10.35 -14.67
CA ILE A 452 9.87 -10.64 -13.26
C ILE A 452 9.97 -12.12 -12.95
N LYS A 453 9.65 -13.00 -13.92
CA LYS A 453 9.84 -14.44 -13.78
C LYS A 453 11.32 -14.81 -13.57
N LYS A 454 12.24 -14.24 -14.35
CA LYS A 454 13.69 -14.45 -14.15
C LYS A 454 14.14 -14.07 -12.74
N VAL A 455 13.58 -13.01 -12.18
CA VAL A 455 13.85 -12.59 -10.79
C VAL A 455 13.24 -13.59 -9.81
N ALA A 456 11.98 -14.01 -9.99
CA ALA A 456 11.33 -15.01 -9.14
C ALA A 456 12.09 -16.35 -9.13
N ASP A 457 12.52 -16.84 -10.29
CA ASP A 457 13.31 -18.06 -10.43
C ASP A 457 14.67 -17.93 -9.71
N ALA A 458 15.30 -16.75 -9.77
CA ALA A 458 16.56 -16.48 -9.08
C ALA A 458 16.40 -16.42 -7.55
N VAL A 459 15.30 -15.82 -7.05
CA VAL A 459 14.95 -15.83 -5.63
C VAL A 459 14.73 -17.28 -5.17
N GLN A 460 13.90 -18.05 -5.88
CA GLN A 460 13.62 -19.44 -5.54
C GLN A 460 14.90 -20.30 -5.53
N ASN A 461 15.76 -20.12 -6.54
CA ASN A 461 17.05 -20.80 -6.61
C ASN A 461 17.91 -20.44 -5.38
N SER A 462 18.06 -19.16 -5.04
CA SER A 462 18.86 -18.76 -3.87
C SER A 462 18.32 -19.34 -2.55
N TYR A 463 17.01 -19.37 -2.38
CA TYR A 463 16.36 -19.86 -1.15
C TYR A 463 16.39 -21.39 -1.04
N SER A 464 16.67 -22.09 -2.15
CA SER A 464 16.82 -23.56 -2.19
C SER A 464 18.27 -24.03 -2.13
N GLN A 465 19.24 -23.13 -2.37
CA GLN A 465 20.66 -23.44 -2.31
C GLN A 465 21.13 -23.76 -0.88
N GLU A 466 22.05 -24.71 -0.79
CA GLU A 466 22.64 -25.14 0.47
C GLU A 466 24.09 -24.66 0.57
N LEU A 467 24.49 -24.27 1.78
CA LEU A 467 25.89 -24.15 2.18
C LEU A 467 26.35 -25.47 2.76
N MET A 468 27.63 -25.78 2.58
CA MET A 468 28.25 -26.97 3.16
C MET A 468 29.40 -26.58 4.09
N LEU A 469 29.37 -27.12 5.30
CA LEU A 469 30.45 -27.04 6.27
C LEU A 469 31.17 -28.38 6.30
N ALA A 470 32.48 -28.36 6.48
CA ALA A 470 33.30 -29.54 6.78
C ALA A 470 33.97 -29.39 8.15
N ALA A 471 34.19 -30.52 8.81
CA ALA A 471 35.05 -30.56 9.98
C ALA A 471 36.46 -30.03 9.59
N ALA A 472 36.96 -29.06 10.34
CA ALA A 472 38.33 -28.58 10.24
C ALA A 472 39.29 -29.74 10.53
N ASN A 473 40.33 -29.86 9.68
CA ASN A 473 41.37 -30.87 9.83
C ASN A 473 42.29 -30.59 11.01
#